data_AF-A0A1E4ZSB6-F1
#
_entry.id   AF-A0A1E4ZSB6-F1
#
_cell.length_a   1.000
_cell.length_b   1.000
_cell.length_c   1.000
_cell.angle_alpha   90.00
_cell.angle_beta   90.00
_cell.angle_gamma   90.00
#
_symmetry.space_group_name_H-M   'P 1'
#
loop_
_entity.id
_entity.type
_entity.pdbx_description
1 polymer ?
#
loop_
_entity_poly.entity_id
_entity_poly.type
_entity_poly.pdbx_seq_one_letter_code
_entity_poly.pdbx_strand_id
1 'polypeptide(L)'
;MLTGSVTSTPALQLQSQSSQTKTTLSSRFASANAQITQSNASPDSTADRTIQASGNLSVEDAARNLDFLSTELDRITLLHSMARQEMQTQQNRLDAADAGRQAALTLLETATDEFQQLKQSLLGTEQSESDLTGEELTRLNSSEANLRNALENYRQTIDHYDAAKSSYDATALNSASIEAALTDVSGKLQTGLDELTLSVLHTVTQQIVMDTLVTGFNKNNQISESLRLEDF
;
A
#
# COMPACT_ATOMS: atom_id res chain seq x y z
N MET A 1 -6.16 2.12 32.99
CA MET A 1 -7.00 1.45 31.98
C MET A 1 -6.98 2.30 30.73
N LEU A 2 -6.22 1.87 29.72
CA LEU A 2 -6.09 2.59 28.44
C LEU A 2 -7.00 1.90 27.42
N THR A 3 -8.10 2.55 27.07
CA THR A 3 -8.97 2.16 25.97
C THR A 3 -8.30 2.59 24.66
N GLY A 4 -7.48 1.71 24.10
CA GLY A 4 -6.93 1.88 22.76
C GLY A 4 -8.01 1.57 21.72
N SER A 5 -8.65 2.62 21.19
CA SER A 5 -9.50 2.51 20.02
C SER A 5 -8.63 2.13 18.81
N VAL A 6 -8.71 0.85 18.42
CA VAL A 6 -8.08 0.32 17.22
C VAL A 6 -8.75 0.99 16.01
N THR A 7 -8.05 1.91 15.36
CA THR A 7 -8.45 2.54 14.10
C THR A 7 -8.27 1.55 12.95
N SER A 8 -9.15 0.55 12.91
CA SER A 8 -9.37 -0.31 11.75
C SER A 8 -10.22 0.45 10.75
N THR A 9 -9.67 1.15 9.75
CA THR A 9 -10.58 1.77 8.75
C THR A 9 -10.11 1.94 7.30
N PRO A 10 -8.87 2.34 6.93
CA PRO A 10 -8.59 2.59 5.50
C PRO A 10 -8.29 1.32 4.68
N ALA A 11 -7.48 0.40 5.23
CA ALA A 11 -6.93 -0.73 4.48
C ALA A 11 -7.92 -1.87 4.22
N LEU A 12 -8.77 -2.20 5.21
CA LEU A 12 -9.87 -3.16 5.02
C LEU A 12 -10.91 -2.63 4.01
N GLN A 13 -11.08 -1.30 3.95
CA GLN A 13 -12.00 -0.64 3.04
C GLN A 13 -11.45 -0.65 1.60
N LEU A 14 -10.14 -0.45 1.41
CA LEU A 14 -9.47 -0.56 0.10
C LEU A 14 -9.43 -2.00 -0.42
N GLN A 15 -9.16 -2.98 0.43
CA GLN A 15 -9.15 -4.40 0.04
C GLN A 15 -10.56 -4.92 -0.27
N SER A 16 -11.55 -4.45 0.49
CA SER A 16 -12.98 -4.63 0.21
C SER A 16 -13.39 -4.00 -1.12
N GLN A 17 -12.97 -2.76 -1.38
CA GLN A 17 -13.26 -2.05 -2.62
C GLN A 17 -12.62 -2.73 -3.82
N SER A 18 -11.34 -3.11 -3.75
CA SER A 18 -10.66 -3.87 -4.80
C SER A 18 -11.37 -5.19 -5.12
N SER A 19 -11.80 -5.94 -4.09
CA SER A 19 -12.51 -7.21 -4.26
C SER A 19 -13.92 -7.02 -4.84
N GLN A 20 -14.66 -6.00 -4.40
CA GLN A 20 -15.97 -5.65 -4.95
C GLN A 20 -15.87 -5.17 -6.39
N THR A 21 -14.85 -4.36 -6.70
CA THR A 21 -14.53 -3.92 -8.06
C THR A 21 -14.21 -5.12 -8.93
N LYS A 22 -13.33 -6.04 -8.51
CA LYS A 22 -12.98 -7.26 -9.26
C LYS A 22 -14.20 -8.14 -9.55
N THR A 23 -15.11 -8.28 -8.59
CA THR A 23 -16.34 -9.07 -8.73
C THR A 23 -17.31 -8.42 -9.71
N THR A 24 -17.53 -7.10 -9.57
CA THR A 24 -18.40 -6.30 -10.44
C THR A 24 -17.85 -6.26 -11.88
N LEU A 25 -16.53 -6.18 -12.02
CA LEU A 25 -15.85 -6.22 -13.30
C LEU A 25 -16.00 -7.57 -13.98
N SER A 26 -15.75 -8.66 -13.26
CA SER A 26 -15.92 -10.01 -13.79
C SER A 26 -17.36 -10.24 -14.28
N SER A 27 -18.36 -9.74 -13.55
CA SER A 27 -19.77 -9.87 -13.96
C SER A 27 -20.12 -9.00 -15.17
N ARG A 28 -19.59 -7.77 -15.25
CA ARG A 28 -19.83 -6.86 -16.38
C ARG A 28 -19.13 -7.33 -17.65
N PHE A 29 -17.91 -7.84 -17.55
CA PHE A 29 -17.20 -8.47 -18.68
C PHE A 29 -17.92 -9.71 -19.17
N ALA A 30 -18.36 -10.60 -18.27
CA ALA A 30 -19.15 -11.77 -18.66
C ALA A 30 -20.45 -11.38 -19.37
N SER A 31 -21.11 -10.31 -18.92
CA SER A 31 -22.35 -9.80 -19.52
C SER A 31 -22.11 -9.17 -20.89
N ALA A 32 -21.07 -8.36 -21.03
CA ALA A 32 -20.69 -7.74 -22.30
C ALA A 32 -20.27 -8.80 -23.35
N ASN A 33 -19.49 -9.79 -22.93
CA ASN A 33 -19.06 -10.89 -23.79
C ASN A 33 -20.26 -11.77 -24.23
N ALA A 34 -21.22 -12.02 -23.33
CA ALA A 34 -22.45 -12.73 -23.67
C ALA A 34 -23.32 -11.97 -24.68
N GLN A 35 -23.39 -10.64 -24.57
CA GLN A 35 -24.12 -9.77 -25.52
C GLN A 35 -23.45 -9.71 -26.90
N ILE A 36 -22.11 -9.62 -26.95
CA ILE A 36 -21.34 -9.67 -28.21
C ILE A 36 -21.53 -11.04 -28.89
N THR A 37 -21.51 -12.13 -28.12
CA THR A 37 -21.72 -13.49 -28.65
C THR A 37 -23.15 -13.70 -29.16
N GLN A 38 -24.16 -13.09 -28.52
CA GLN A 38 -25.55 -13.10 -28.99
C GLN A 38 -25.75 -12.25 -30.25
N SER A 39 -25.06 -11.11 -30.37
CA SER A 39 -25.11 -10.25 -31.56
C SER A 39 -24.50 -10.93 -32.79
N ASN A 40 -23.47 -11.75 -32.61
CA ASN A 40 -22.80 -12.48 -33.69
C ASN A 40 -23.55 -13.75 -34.15
N ALA A 41 -24.70 -14.09 -33.57
CA ALA A 41 -25.46 -15.29 -33.92
C ALA A 41 -26.49 -15.10 -35.06
N SER A 42 -26.61 -13.89 -35.64
CA SER A 42 -27.43 -13.63 -36.84
C SER A 42 -26.53 -13.27 -38.04
N PRO A 43 -26.33 -14.18 -39.00
CA PRO A 43 -25.23 -14.12 -39.95
C PRO A 43 -25.54 -13.38 -41.27
N ASP A 44 -26.31 -12.30 -41.24
CA ASP A 44 -26.72 -11.67 -42.50
C ASP A 44 -26.83 -10.14 -42.42
N SER A 45 -25.70 -9.44 -42.47
CA SER A 45 -25.62 -8.19 -43.25
C SER A 45 -24.17 -7.75 -43.47
N THR A 46 -23.94 -7.13 -44.61
CA THR A 46 -22.72 -6.48 -45.09
C THR A 46 -22.15 -5.39 -44.16
N ALA A 47 -22.75 -5.14 -42.99
CA ALA A 47 -22.24 -4.30 -41.91
C ALA A 47 -20.98 -4.88 -41.22
N ASP A 48 -20.73 -6.18 -41.41
CA ASP A 48 -19.65 -6.94 -40.77
C ASP A 48 -18.23 -6.46 -41.09
N ARG A 49 -18.04 -5.72 -42.19
CA ARG A 49 -16.70 -5.26 -42.63
C ARG A 49 -16.38 -3.80 -42.31
N THR A 50 -17.36 -2.95 -42.06
CA THR A 50 -17.13 -1.52 -41.79
C THR A 50 -16.98 -1.22 -40.30
N ILE A 51 -17.50 -2.10 -39.43
CA ILE A 51 -17.42 -1.96 -37.97
C ILE A 51 -16.12 -2.56 -37.40
N GLN A 52 -15.56 -3.60 -38.04
CA GLN A 52 -14.30 -4.23 -37.59
C GLN A 52 -13.06 -3.33 -37.66
N ALA A 53 -13.05 -2.29 -38.51
CA ALA A 53 -11.86 -1.46 -38.73
C ALA A 53 -11.81 -0.16 -37.90
N SER A 54 -12.95 0.30 -37.35
CA SER A 54 -13.07 1.64 -36.75
C SER A 54 -13.26 1.63 -35.22
N GLY A 55 -13.68 0.49 -34.64
CA GLY A 55 -14.03 0.36 -33.22
C GLY A 55 -13.23 -0.68 -32.42
N ASN A 56 -12.60 -1.66 -33.08
CA ASN A 56 -11.89 -2.74 -32.38
C ASN A 56 -10.54 -2.31 -31.77
N LEU A 57 -9.94 -1.21 -32.24
CA LEU A 57 -8.71 -0.65 -31.63
C LEU A 57 -8.97 0.07 -30.29
N SER A 58 -10.23 0.32 -29.89
CA SER A 58 -10.54 1.06 -28.65
C SER A 58 -10.78 0.15 -27.44
N VAL A 59 -11.44 -1.00 -27.65
CA VAL A 59 -11.87 -1.88 -26.54
C VAL A 59 -10.79 -2.90 -26.19
N GLU A 60 -10.16 -3.53 -27.19
CA GLU A 60 -9.04 -4.46 -26.95
C GLU A 60 -7.86 -3.77 -26.26
N ASP A 61 -7.49 -2.55 -26.69
CA ASP A 61 -6.37 -1.82 -26.11
C ASP A 61 -6.68 -1.27 -24.70
N ALA A 62 -7.92 -0.83 -24.46
CA ALA A 62 -8.38 -0.48 -23.11
C ALA A 62 -8.39 -1.72 -22.17
N ALA A 63 -8.83 -2.88 -22.67
CA ALA A 63 -8.82 -4.13 -21.90
C ALA A 63 -7.40 -4.60 -21.58
N ARG A 64 -6.46 -4.51 -22.54
CA ARG A 64 -5.03 -4.81 -22.30
C ARG A 64 -4.40 -3.86 -21.29
N ASN A 65 -4.70 -2.57 -21.38
CA ASN A 65 -4.21 -1.58 -20.42
C ASN A 65 -4.75 -1.85 -19.01
N LEU A 66 -6.02 -2.25 -18.88
CA LEU A 66 -6.61 -2.64 -17.60
C LEU A 66 -5.99 -3.91 -17.02
N ASP A 67 -5.73 -4.92 -17.86
CA ASP A 67 -5.07 -6.16 -17.44
C ASP A 67 -3.64 -5.90 -16.94
N PHE A 68 -2.90 -5.05 -17.65
CA PHE A 68 -1.58 -4.58 -17.22
C PHE A 68 -1.63 -3.84 -15.88
N LEU A 69 -2.53 -2.85 -15.75
CA LEU A 69 -2.68 -2.08 -14.50
C LEU A 69 -3.15 -2.96 -13.33
N SER A 70 -4.00 -3.97 -13.60
CA SER A 70 -4.44 -4.93 -12.58
C SER A 70 -3.27 -5.80 -12.11
N THR A 71 -2.40 -6.23 -13.03
CA THR A 71 -1.20 -7.00 -12.70
C THR A 71 -0.22 -6.17 -11.86
N GLU A 72 -0.02 -4.90 -12.22
CA GLU A 72 0.83 -3.99 -11.44
C GLU A 72 0.22 -3.66 -10.07
N LEU A 73 -1.11 -3.56 -9.96
CA LEU A 73 -1.78 -3.40 -8.66
C LEU A 73 -1.54 -4.61 -7.74
N ASP A 74 -1.67 -5.83 -8.26
CA ASP A 74 -1.40 -7.06 -7.49
C ASP A 74 0.06 -7.09 -7.00
N ARG A 75 1.01 -6.71 -7.88
CA ARG A 75 2.44 -6.61 -7.54
C ARG A 75 2.73 -5.56 -6.46
N ILE A 76 2.18 -4.34 -6.60
CA ILE A 76 2.37 -3.27 -5.62
C ILE A 76 1.71 -3.64 -4.28
N THR A 77 0.55 -4.30 -4.31
CA THR A 77 -0.13 -4.80 -3.10
C THR A 77 0.73 -5.81 -2.35
N LEU A 78 1.38 -6.74 -3.08
CA LEU A 78 2.34 -7.67 -2.48
C LEU A 78 3.52 -6.93 -1.85
N LEU A 79 4.14 -6.00 -2.59
CA LEU A 79 5.25 -5.18 -2.08
C LEU A 79 4.83 -4.37 -0.84
N HIS A 80 3.62 -3.81 -0.82
CA HIS A 80 3.07 -3.09 0.32
C HIS A 80 2.92 -4.00 1.55
N SER A 81 2.43 -5.23 1.36
CA SER A 81 2.30 -6.20 2.45
C SER A 81 3.67 -6.58 3.06
N MET A 82 4.68 -6.76 2.19
CA MET A 82 6.05 -7.04 2.62
C MET A 82 6.66 -5.85 3.35
N ALA A 83 6.51 -4.64 2.81
CA ALA A 83 7.00 -3.41 3.42
C ALA A 83 6.36 -3.17 4.81
N ARG A 84 5.08 -3.48 4.98
CA ARG A 84 4.40 -3.39 6.27
C ARG A 84 4.96 -4.36 7.30
N GLN A 85 5.21 -5.61 6.89
CA GLN A 85 5.84 -6.61 7.75
C GLN A 85 7.26 -6.17 8.15
N GLU A 86 8.01 -5.61 7.20
CA GLU A 86 9.33 -5.06 7.46
C GLU A 86 9.26 -3.89 8.44
N MET A 87 8.37 -2.92 8.25
CA MET A 87 8.18 -1.82 9.21
C MET A 87 7.85 -2.34 10.61
N GLN A 88 6.97 -3.33 10.73
CA GLN A 88 6.65 -3.90 12.04
C GLN A 88 7.90 -4.55 12.68
N THR A 89 8.71 -5.23 11.88
CA THR A 89 9.96 -5.82 12.34
C THR A 89 10.95 -4.74 12.78
N GLN A 90 11.08 -3.64 12.02
CA GLN A 90 11.95 -2.52 12.39
C GLN A 90 11.44 -1.78 13.63
N GLN A 91 10.13 -1.59 13.77
CA GLN A 91 9.53 -1.01 14.97
C GLN A 91 9.86 -1.85 16.21
N ASN A 92 9.67 -3.17 16.13
CA ASN A 92 10.00 -4.06 17.24
C ASN A 92 11.49 -3.98 17.61
N ARG A 93 12.39 -3.82 16.63
CA ARG A 93 13.83 -3.64 16.87
C ARG A 93 14.13 -2.30 17.54
N LEU A 94 13.46 -1.23 17.11
CA LEU A 94 13.59 0.10 17.71
C LEU A 94 13.09 0.09 19.16
N ASP A 95 11.94 -0.52 19.42
CA ASP A 95 11.37 -0.65 20.77
C ASP A 95 12.32 -1.43 21.70
N ALA A 96 12.91 -2.53 21.20
CA ALA A 96 13.89 -3.30 21.95
C ALA A 96 15.17 -2.51 22.22
N ALA A 97 15.65 -1.74 21.24
CA ALA A 97 16.82 -0.87 21.41
C ALA A 97 16.55 0.26 22.40
N ASP A 98 15.35 0.86 22.39
CA ASP A 98 14.97 1.89 23.36
C ASP A 98 14.86 1.32 24.78
N ALA A 99 14.28 0.13 24.93
CA ALA A 99 14.25 -0.56 26.21
C ALA A 99 15.66 -0.86 26.74
N GLY A 100 16.57 -1.30 25.87
CA GLY A 100 17.98 -1.47 26.21
C GLY A 100 18.63 -0.16 26.66
N ARG A 101 18.39 0.93 25.91
CA ARG A 101 18.91 2.27 26.23
C ARG A 101 18.42 2.76 27.58
N GLN A 102 17.13 2.57 27.89
CA GLN A 102 16.55 2.92 29.19
C GLN A 102 17.17 2.09 30.32
N ALA A 103 17.34 0.79 30.14
CA ALA A 103 18.00 -0.07 31.14
C ALA A 103 19.45 0.35 31.38
N ALA A 104 20.21 0.68 30.33
CA ALA A 104 21.58 1.15 30.44
C ALA A 104 21.66 2.53 31.13
N LEU A 105 20.69 3.42 30.91
CA LEU A 105 20.58 4.69 31.63
C LEU A 105 20.39 4.47 33.13
N THR A 106 19.46 3.58 33.52
CA THR A 106 19.22 3.25 34.93
C THR A 106 20.48 2.68 35.60
N LEU A 107 21.24 1.83 34.89
CA LEU A 107 22.52 1.32 35.39
C LEU A 107 23.55 2.43 35.58
N LEU A 108 23.64 3.37 34.63
CA LEU A 108 24.52 4.53 34.74
C LEU A 108 24.14 5.44 35.91
N GLU A 109 22.86 5.73 36.09
CA GLU A 109 22.35 6.53 37.22
C GLU A 109 22.69 5.85 38.55
N THR A 110 22.43 4.54 38.67
CA THR A 110 22.75 3.76 39.87
C THR A 110 24.25 3.78 40.17
N ALA A 111 25.10 3.52 39.17
CA ALA A 111 26.55 3.54 39.36
C ALA A 111 27.08 4.94 39.71
N THR A 112 26.42 5.99 39.20
CA THR A 112 26.75 7.38 39.54
C THR A 112 26.41 7.67 41.00
N ASP A 113 25.21 7.30 41.44
CA ASP A 113 24.75 7.50 42.81
C ASP A 113 25.62 6.71 43.80
N GLU A 114 25.91 5.45 43.52
CA GLU A 114 26.80 4.62 44.34
C GLU A 114 28.20 5.24 44.48
N PHE A 115 28.77 5.72 43.38
CA PHE A 115 30.08 6.39 43.39
C PHE A 115 30.05 7.68 44.22
N GLN A 116 29.04 8.52 44.04
CA GLN A 116 28.90 9.77 44.80
C GLN A 116 28.71 9.52 46.29
N GLN A 117 27.87 8.54 46.65
CA GLN A 117 27.65 8.17 48.05
C GLN A 117 28.93 7.63 48.70
N LEU A 118 29.65 6.74 48.01
CA LEU A 118 30.92 6.21 48.48
C LEU A 118 31.94 7.34 48.67
N LYS A 119 32.05 8.24 47.69
CA LYS A 119 32.95 9.39 47.75
C LYS A 119 32.64 10.30 48.94
N GLN A 120 31.37 10.63 49.18
CA GLN A 120 30.95 11.43 50.35
C GLN A 120 31.24 10.72 51.67
N SER A 121 30.96 9.42 51.76
CA SER A 121 31.21 8.64 52.98
C SER A 121 32.69 8.56 53.34
N LEU A 122 33.58 8.60 52.35
CA LEU A 122 35.02 8.44 52.54
C LEU A 122 35.77 9.76 52.75
N LEU A 123 35.32 10.85 52.10
CA LEU A 123 36.05 12.13 52.10
C LEU A 123 35.40 13.22 52.98
N GLY A 124 34.14 13.04 53.40
CA GLY A 124 33.43 14.07 54.15
C GLY A 124 33.51 15.45 53.48
N THR A 125 33.43 16.54 54.26
CA THR A 125 33.55 17.91 53.75
C THR A 125 34.97 18.47 53.81
N GLU A 126 35.92 17.80 54.48
CA GLU A 126 37.25 18.35 54.80
C GLU A 126 38.43 17.37 54.59
N GLN A 127 38.20 16.08 54.31
CA GLN A 127 39.31 15.14 54.08
C GLN A 127 39.73 15.12 52.60
N SER A 128 41.03 15.01 52.38
CA SER A 128 41.59 14.83 51.03
C SER A 128 41.75 13.35 50.70
N GLU A 129 41.73 13.00 49.41
CA GLU A 129 41.97 11.61 48.96
C GLU A 129 43.33 11.06 49.40
N SER A 130 44.28 11.92 49.76
CA SER A 130 45.56 11.57 50.37
C SER A 130 45.45 10.96 51.77
N ASP A 131 44.33 11.18 52.46
CA ASP A 131 44.10 10.75 53.83
C ASP A 131 43.36 9.40 53.89
N LEU A 132 42.95 8.87 52.72
CA LEU A 132 42.30 7.57 52.60
C LEU A 132 43.29 6.43 52.86
N THR A 133 42.83 5.41 53.57
CA THR A 133 43.56 4.15 53.70
C THR A 133 43.65 3.44 52.35
N GLY A 134 44.64 2.56 52.19
CA GLY A 134 44.82 1.80 50.95
C GLY A 134 43.59 0.97 50.55
N GLU A 135 42.81 0.52 51.52
CA GLU A 135 41.58 -0.23 51.29
C GLU A 135 40.42 0.68 50.83
N GLU A 136 40.27 1.86 51.41
CA GLU A 136 39.28 2.86 50.99
C GLU A 136 39.56 3.36 49.57
N LEU A 137 40.82 3.62 49.25
CA LEU A 137 41.25 4.00 47.91
C LEU A 137 40.94 2.89 46.89
N THR A 138 41.15 1.63 47.27
CA THR A 138 40.82 0.47 46.42
C THR A 138 39.31 0.37 46.16
N ARG A 139 38.48 0.61 47.17
CA ARG A 139 37.01 0.63 47.04
C ARG A 139 36.55 1.78 46.12
N LEU A 140 37.10 2.98 46.31
CA LEU A 140 36.79 4.14 45.48
C LEU A 140 37.18 3.91 44.01
N ASN A 141 38.38 3.41 43.75
CA ASN A 141 38.86 3.08 42.40
C ASN A 141 37.98 2.00 41.73
N SER A 142 37.53 1.01 42.49
CA SER A 142 36.63 -0.03 41.98
C SER A 142 35.25 0.54 41.59
N SER A 143 34.71 1.43 42.43
CA SER A 143 33.44 2.12 42.13
C SER A 143 33.58 3.05 40.92
N GLU A 144 34.71 3.75 40.76
CA GLU A 144 34.98 4.57 39.59
C GLU A 144 35.06 3.72 38.31
N ALA A 145 35.72 2.56 38.38
CA ALA A 145 35.76 1.62 37.27
C ALA A 145 34.36 1.12 36.88
N ASN A 146 33.50 0.82 37.86
CA ASN A 146 32.11 0.46 37.61
C ASN A 146 31.32 1.57 36.92
N LEU A 147 31.49 2.83 37.37
CA LEU A 147 30.86 4.00 36.73
C LEU A 147 31.34 4.17 35.29
N ARG A 148 32.64 4.05 35.02
CA ARG A 148 33.19 4.13 33.66
C ARG A 148 32.64 3.02 32.76
N ASN A 149 32.50 1.80 33.27
CA ASN A 149 31.91 0.69 32.53
C ASN A 149 30.42 0.92 32.23
N ALA A 150 29.65 1.44 33.20
CA ALA A 150 28.24 1.77 32.99
C ALA A 150 28.05 2.88 31.95
N LEU A 151 28.93 3.89 31.95
CA LEU A 151 28.92 4.98 30.98
C LEU A 151 29.25 4.49 29.57
N GLU A 152 30.23 3.59 29.44
CA GLU A 152 30.59 2.98 28.16
C GLU A 152 29.45 2.10 27.62
N ASN A 153 28.82 1.29 28.49
CA ASN A 153 27.64 0.52 28.12
C ASN A 153 26.49 1.42 27.63
N TYR A 154 26.23 2.53 28.34
CA TYR A 154 25.20 3.49 27.94
C TYR A 154 25.50 4.12 26.56
N ARG A 155 26.75 4.49 26.28
CA ARG A 155 27.17 5.00 24.96
C ARG A 155 26.92 4.00 23.85
N GLN A 156 27.39 2.76 24.01
CA GLN A 156 27.18 1.71 23.02
C GLN A 156 25.69 1.46 22.76
N THR A 157 24.87 1.53 23.82
CA THR A 157 23.43 1.32 23.69
C THR A 157 22.72 2.48 22.97
N ILE A 158 23.19 3.72 23.13
CA ILE A 158 22.74 4.86 22.31
C ILE A 158 23.09 4.64 20.85
N ASP A 159 24.32 4.24 20.53
CA ASP A 159 24.74 3.99 19.15
C ASP A 159 23.86 2.91 18.48
N HIS A 160 23.51 1.86 19.23
CA HIS A 160 22.57 0.84 18.77
C HIS A 160 21.15 1.36 18.56
N TYR A 161 20.67 2.23 19.45
CA TYR A 161 19.36 2.88 19.31
C TYR A 161 19.32 3.79 18.07
N ASP A 162 20.36 4.61 17.85
CA ASP A 162 20.44 5.52 16.70
C ASP A 162 20.50 4.74 15.38
N ALA A 163 21.24 3.62 15.34
CA ALA A 163 21.27 2.73 14.19
C ALA A 163 19.89 2.09 13.92
N ALA A 164 19.20 1.61 14.96
CA ALA A 164 17.85 1.05 14.83
C ALA A 164 16.85 2.10 14.34
N LYS A 165 16.94 3.34 14.85
CA LYS A 165 16.10 4.46 14.45
C LYS A 165 16.31 4.84 12.98
N SER A 166 17.56 4.97 12.55
CA SER A 166 17.89 5.25 11.15
C SER A 166 17.34 4.17 10.20
N SER A 167 17.46 2.89 10.59
CA SER A 167 16.88 1.79 9.83
C SER A 167 15.35 1.87 9.75
N TYR A 168 14.67 2.20 10.85
CA TYR A 168 13.22 2.38 10.88
C TYR A 168 12.77 3.53 9.97
N ASP A 169 13.42 4.71 10.09
CA ASP A 169 13.08 5.90 9.30
C ASP A 169 13.25 5.65 7.79
N ALA A 170 14.28 4.90 7.38
CA ALA A 170 14.49 4.50 5.99
C ALA A 170 13.39 3.54 5.48
N THR A 171 13.01 2.53 6.26
CA THR A 171 11.93 1.60 5.88
C THR A 171 10.56 2.31 5.84
N ALA A 172 10.32 3.28 6.73
CA ALA A 172 9.12 4.10 6.72
C ALA A 172 9.00 4.94 5.43
N LEU A 173 10.10 5.55 4.98
CA LEU A 173 10.13 6.30 3.72
C LEU A 173 9.84 5.41 2.49
N ASN A 174 10.41 4.20 2.46
CA ASN A 174 10.12 3.22 1.40
C ASN A 174 8.65 2.82 1.39
N SER A 175 8.07 2.60 2.58
CA SER A 175 6.66 2.23 2.72
C SER A 175 5.71 3.34 2.26
N ALA A 176 6.00 4.59 2.60
CA ALA A 176 5.26 5.75 2.11
C ALA A 176 5.32 5.88 0.57
N SER A 177 6.48 5.59 -0.03
CA SER A 177 6.65 5.60 -1.48
C SER A 177 5.80 4.52 -2.17
N ILE A 178 5.71 3.33 -1.58
CA ILE A 178 4.86 2.24 -2.07
C ILE A 178 3.37 2.60 -1.94
N GLU A 179 2.96 3.25 -0.85
CA GLU A 179 1.59 3.70 -0.65
C GLU A 179 1.15 4.78 -1.67
N ALA A 180 2.06 5.70 -2.01
CA ALA A 180 1.83 6.66 -3.07
C ALA A 180 1.65 5.98 -4.44
N ALA A 181 2.49 4.99 -4.76
CA ALA A 181 2.37 4.21 -6.00
C ALA A 181 1.05 3.41 -6.08
N LEU A 182 0.62 2.81 -4.96
CA LEU A 182 -0.65 2.10 -4.87
C LEU A 182 -1.84 3.03 -5.16
N THR A 183 -1.79 4.25 -4.61
CA THR A 183 -2.80 5.28 -4.82
C THR A 183 -2.87 5.72 -6.29
N ASP A 184 -1.72 5.93 -6.93
CA ASP A 184 -1.62 6.31 -8.35
C ASP A 184 -2.16 5.21 -9.29
N VAL A 185 -1.72 3.95 -9.10
CA VAL A 185 -2.19 2.83 -9.93
C VAL A 185 -3.69 2.57 -9.73
N SER A 186 -4.19 2.68 -8.50
CA SER A 186 -5.63 2.55 -8.22
C SER A 186 -6.44 3.66 -8.93
N GLY A 187 -5.94 4.90 -8.92
CA GLY A 187 -6.56 6.01 -9.65
C GLY A 187 -6.58 5.78 -11.16
N LYS A 188 -5.47 5.31 -11.73
CA LYS A 188 -5.38 4.97 -13.17
C LYS A 188 -6.31 3.83 -13.57
N LEU A 189 -6.43 2.80 -12.73
CA LEU A 189 -7.39 1.72 -12.93
C LEU A 189 -8.82 2.25 -12.98
N GLN A 190 -9.20 3.11 -12.04
CA GLN A 190 -10.54 3.70 -12.03
C GLN A 190 -10.82 4.50 -13.31
N THR A 191 -9.89 5.35 -13.73
CA THR A 191 -10.03 6.11 -14.99
C THR A 191 -10.16 5.18 -16.21
N GLY A 192 -9.30 4.16 -16.31
CA GLY A 192 -9.36 3.21 -17.43
C GLY A 192 -10.67 2.41 -17.47
N LEU A 193 -11.26 2.12 -16.30
CA LEU A 193 -12.56 1.47 -16.19
C LEU A 193 -13.70 2.36 -16.65
N ASP A 194 -13.65 3.65 -16.32
CA ASP A 194 -14.64 4.64 -16.75
C ASP A 194 -14.58 4.83 -18.28
N GLU A 195 -13.37 4.90 -18.85
CA GLU A 195 -13.14 4.97 -20.30
C GLU A 195 -13.64 3.71 -21.04
N LEU A 196 -13.33 2.52 -20.53
CA LEU A 196 -13.82 1.26 -21.11
C LEU A 196 -15.35 1.20 -21.07
N THR A 197 -15.96 1.60 -19.95
CA THR A 197 -17.42 1.60 -19.79
C THR A 197 -18.08 2.54 -20.81
N LEU A 198 -17.52 3.74 -21.00
CA LEU A 198 -17.99 4.69 -22.01
C LEU A 198 -17.84 4.15 -23.44
N SER A 199 -16.70 3.53 -23.76
CA SER A 199 -16.45 2.95 -25.08
C SER A 199 -17.42 1.81 -25.41
N VAL A 200 -17.63 0.88 -24.45
CA VAL A 200 -18.59 -0.21 -24.61
C VAL A 200 -20.01 0.32 -24.80
N LEU A 201 -20.42 1.31 -23.99
CA LEU A 201 -21.75 1.93 -24.11
C LEU A 201 -21.93 2.60 -25.48
N HIS A 202 -20.89 3.28 -25.97
CA HIS A 202 -20.91 3.92 -27.29
C HIS A 202 -21.07 2.90 -28.42
N THR A 203 -20.27 1.83 -28.41
CA THR A 203 -20.35 0.75 -29.40
C THR A 203 -21.71 0.08 -29.42
N VAL A 204 -22.27 -0.26 -28.26
CA VAL A 204 -23.61 -0.86 -28.17
C VAL A 204 -24.69 0.09 -28.69
N THR A 205 -24.59 1.38 -28.36
CA THR A 205 -25.55 2.38 -28.84
C THR A 205 -25.50 2.53 -30.36
N GLN A 206 -24.30 2.56 -30.95
CA GLN A 206 -24.14 2.60 -32.41
C GLN A 206 -24.75 1.36 -33.09
N GLN A 207 -24.53 0.17 -32.52
CA GLN A 207 -25.08 -1.07 -33.04
C GLN A 207 -26.62 -1.05 -33.05
N ILE A 208 -27.24 -0.67 -31.93
CA ILE A 208 -28.71 -0.58 -31.81
C ILE A 208 -29.29 0.41 -32.82
N VAL A 209 -28.64 1.57 -33.00
CA VAL A 209 -29.08 2.59 -33.97
C VAL A 209 -28.99 2.04 -35.40
N MET A 210 -27.89 1.37 -35.76
CA MET A 210 -27.72 0.76 -37.07
C MET A 210 -28.76 -0.33 -37.33
N ASP A 211 -28.99 -1.24 -36.39
CA ASP A 211 -29.97 -2.31 -36.51
C ASP A 211 -31.40 -1.75 -36.66
N THR A 212 -31.72 -0.68 -35.93
CA THR A 212 -33.01 0.01 -36.02
C THR A 212 -33.20 0.68 -37.38
N LEU A 213 -32.16 1.35 -37.89
CA LEU A 213 -32.17 1.98 -39.21
C LEU A 213 -32.31 0.94 -40.33
N VAL A 214 -31.55 -0.14 -40.29
CA VAL A 214 -31.61 -1.23 -41.28
C VAL A 214 -32.99 -1.90 -41.26
N THR A 215 -33.53 -2.19 -40.07
CA THR A 215 -34.87 -2.77 -39.92
C THR A 215 -35.96 -1.82 -40.44
N GLY A 216 -35.84 -0.52 -40.14
CA GLY A 216 -36.75 0.51 -40.61
C GLY A 216 -36.71 0.67 -42.14
N PHE A 217 -35.52 0.68 -42.73
CA PHE A 217 -35.34 0.73 -44.19
C PHE A 217 -35.95 -0.50 -44.87
N ASN A 218 -35.68 -1.70 -44.37
CA ASN A 218 -36.22 -2.94 -44.93
C ASN A 218 -37.75 -2.99 -44.85
N LYS A 219 -38.35 -2.56 -43.73
CA LYS A 219 -39.81 -2.46 -43.61
C LYS A 219 -40.40 -1.44 -44.58
N ASN A 220 -39.79 -0.27 -44.73
CA ASN A 220 -40.25 0.73 -45.70
C ASN A 220 -40.13 0.23 -47.15
N ASN A 221 -39.10 -0.55 -47.47
CA ASN A 221 -38.94 -1.14 -48.79
C ASN A 221 -40.01 -2.21 -49.07
N GLN A 222 -40.32 -3.07 -48.10
CA GLN A 222 -41.41 -4.06 -48.21
C GLN A 222 -42.79 -3.40 -48.35
N ILE A 223 -43.05 -2.31 -47.61
CA ILE A 223 -44.29 -1.54 -47.75
C ILE A 223 -44.36 -0.88 -49.14
N SER A 224 -43.24 -0.35 -49.64
CA SER A 224 -43.17 0.25 -50.98
C SER A 224 -43.38 -0.78 -52.10
N GLU A 225 -42.86 -2.00 -51.96
CA GLU A 225 -43.14 -3.11 -52.89
C GLU A 225 -44.59 -3.58 -52.81
N SER A 226 -45.16 -3.66 -51.60
CA SER A 226 -46.55 -4.09 -51.39
C SER A 226 -47.55 -3.08 -51.99
N LEU A 227 -47.32 -1.78 -51.80
CA LEU A 227 -48.12 -0.71 -52.41
C LEU A 227 -48.01 -0.71 -53.95
N ARG A 228 -46.85 -1.06 -54.49
CA ARG A 228 -46.63 -1.11 -55.95
C ARG A 228 -47.30 -2.31 -56.63
N LEU A 229 -47.69 -3.32 -55.85
CA LEU A 229 -48.44 -4.50 -56.29
C LEU A 229 -49.96 -4.33 -56.19
N GLU A 230 -50.46 -3.34 -55.44
CA GLU A 230 -51.90 -3.04 -55.32
C GLU A 230 -52.44 -2.11 -56.43
N ASP A 231 -51.56 -1.49 -57.23
CA ASP A 231 -51.90 -0.60 -58.35
C ASP A 231 -51.93 -1.30 -59.74
N PHE A 232 -51.95 -2.64 -59.78
CA PHE A 232 -52.13 -3.45 -61.00
C PHE A 232 -53.41 -4.29 -60.94
#